data_AF-A0AAV4B4L9-F1
#
_entry.id   AF-A0AAV4B4L9-F1
#
_cell.length_a   1.000
_cell.length_b   1.000
_cell.length_c   1.000
_cell.angle_alpha   90.00
_cell.angle_beta   90.00
_cell.angle_gamma   90.00
#
_symmetry.space_group_name_H-M   'P 1'
#
loop_
_entity.id
_entity.type
_entity.pdbx_description
1 polymer ?
#
loop_
_entity_poly.entity_id
_entity_poly.type
_entity_poly.pdbx_seq_one_letter_code
_entity_poly.pdbx_strand_id
1 'polypeptide(L)'
;MPCPNKSTNDIYYRRQLSFHSFNVHALATDCVHIYGYDETVARKGADEVTSMLAHYFANFVPDSVRTLKLFCDSCCGQNINYTMIRFLYYFVHCLNRFDLVKVIFP
;
A
#
# COMPACT_ATOMS: atom_id res chain seq x y z
N MET A 1 6.32 -1.40 -13.07
CA MET A 1 6.41 -1.46 -14.54
C MET A 1 7.61 -0.65 -14.98
N PRO A 2 8.45 -1.15 -15.90
CA PRO A 2 9.54 -0.37 -16.46
C PRO A 2 9.01 0.71 -17.41
N CYS A 3 9.53 1.94 -17.27
CA CYS A 3 9.16 3.11 -18.07
C CYS A 3 10.44 3.79 -18.62
N PRO A 4 10.45 4.22 -19.90
CA PRO A 4 9.42 4.05 -20.92
C PRO A 4 9.43 2.64 -21.52
N ASN A 5 8.23 2.12 -21.83
CA ASN A 5 8.06 0.81 -22.46
C ASN A 5 8.43 0.89 -23.95
N LYS A 6 9.72 0.72 -24.25
CA LYS A 6 10.24 0.59 -25.62
C LYS A 6 10.73 -0.85 -25.86
N SER A 7 10.69 -1.30 -27.12
CA SER A 7 10.99 -2.68 -27.52
C SER A 7 12.38 -2.89 -28.15
N THR A 8 13.28 -1.90 -28.10
CA THR A 8 14.46 -1.84 -28.99
C THR A 8 15.81 -1.82 -28.26
N ASN A 9 16.86 -2.27 -28.95
CA ASN A 9 18.30 -2.27 -28.59
C ASN A 9 18.80 -1.00 -27.86
N ASP A 10 18.18 0.17 -28.07
CA ASP A 10 18.55 1.42 -27.38
C ASP A 10 18.44 1.34 -25.85
N ILE A 11 17.56 0.47 -25.33
CA ILE A 11 17.42 0.24 -23.89
C ILE A 11 18.56 -0.61 -23.34
N TYR A 12 19.23 -1.42 -24.17
CA TYR A 12 20.32 -2.29 -23.71
C TYR A 12 21.43 -1.50 -22.99
N TYR A 13 21.68 -0.27 -23.44
CA TYR A 13 22.68 0.62 -22.85
C TYR A 13 22.09 1.64 -21.84
N ARG A 14 20.81 1.53 -21.47
CA ARG A 14 20.12 2.47 -20.57
C ARG A 14 19.37 1.76 -19.45
N ARG A 15 19.33 2.38 -18.26
CA ARG A 15 18.49 1.89 -17.16
C ARG A 15 17.03 2.33 -17.38
N GLN A 16 16.10 1.39 -17.30
CA GLN A 16 14.68 1.69 -17.29
C GLN A 16 14.23 2.14 -15.90
N LEU A 17 13.38 3.16 -15.86
CA LEU A 17 12.81 3.66 -14.62
C LEU A 17 11.77 2.67 -14.11
N SER A 18 11.81 2.32 -12.83
CA SER A 18 10.76 1.51 -12.22
C SER A 18 9.60 2.37 -11.75
N PHE A 19 8.42 2.18 -12.35
CA PHE A 19 7.15 2.74 -11.88
C PHE A 19 6.42 1.75 -10.97
N HIS A 20 5.95 2.23 -9.84
CA HIS A 20 5.22 1.48 -8.82
C HIS A 20 3.79 1.99 -8.72
N SER A 21 2.86 1.05 -8.55
CA SER A 21 1.45 1.37 -8.29
C SER A 21 0.98 0.59 -7.08
N PHE A 22 0.33 1.28 -6.15
CA PHE A 22 -0.28 0.70 -4.96
C PHE A 22 -1.76 1.06 -4.95
N ASN A 23 -2.62 0.06 -4.75
CA ASN A 23 -4.06 0.21 -4.90
C ASN A 23 -4.76 -0.10 -3.59
N VAL A 24 -5.70 0.76 -3.19
CA VAL A 24 -6.60 0.54 -2.07
C VAL A 24 -8.02 0.51 -2.60
N HIS A 25 -8.71 -0.60 -2.40
CA HIS A 25 -10.10 -0.77 -2.83
C HIS A 25 -11.05 -0.71 -1.62
N ALA A 26 -11.96 0.25 -1.64
CA ALA A 26 -12.98 0.42 -0.62
C ALA A 26 -14.26 -0.32 -1.02
N LEU A 27 -14.48 -1.51 -0.47
CA LEU A 27 -15.64 -2.35 -0.79
C LEU A 27 -16.99 -1.71 -0.44
N ALA A 28 -17.03 -0.79 0.53
CA ALA A 28 -18.27 -0.14 0.95
C ALA A 28 -18.77 0.93 -0.04
N THR A 29 -17.84 1.64 -0.70
CA THR A 29 -18.12 2.72 -1.64
C THR A 29 -17.81 2.35 -3.08
N ASP A 30 -17.31 1.14 -3.33
CA ASP A 30 -16.85 0.64 -4.63
C ASP A 30 -15.84 1.58 -5.31
N CYS A 31 -15.01 2.24 -4.49
CA CYS A 31 -14.03 3.22 -4.95
C CYS A 31 -12.61 2.63 -4.87
N VAL A 32 -11.84 2.81 -5.94
CA VAL A 32 -10.44 2.40 -6.02
C VAL A 32 -9.55 3.65 -5.96
N HIS A 33 -8.63 3.67 -5.00
CA HIS A 33 -7.60 4.70 -4.89
C HIS A 33 -6.26 4.12 -5.35
N ILE A 34 -5.65 4.76 -6.35
CA ILE A 34 -4.41 4.31 -6.98
C ILE A 34 -3.31 5.33 -6.67
N TYR A 35 -2.26 4.88 -5.99
CA TYR A 35 -1.05 5.64 -5.74
C TYR A 35 0.01 5.23 -6.75
N GLY A 36 0.33 6.13 -7.69
CA GLY A 36 1.37 5.93 -8.69
C GLY A 36 2.60 6.77 -8.38
N TYR A 37 3.77 6.13 -8.34
CA TYR A 37 5.06 6.81 -8.12
C TYR A 37 6.19 6.04 -8.80
N ASP A 38 7.29 6.71 -9.10
CA ASP A 38 8.47 6.07 -9.68
C ASP A 38 9.65 6.01 -8.69
N GLU A 39 10.71 5.29 -9.06
CA GLU A 39 11.90 5.08 -8.21
C GLU A 39 12.65 6.37 -7.85
N THR A 40 12.39 7.51 -8.52
CA THR A 40 12.95 8.81 -8.12
C THR A 40 12.23 9.43 -6.92
N VAL A 41 10.96 9.09 -6.71
CA VAL A 41 10.15 9.59 -5.60
C VAL A 41 10.32 8.72 -4.37
N ALA A 42 10.13 7.41 -4.53
CA ALA A 42 10.20 6.46 -3.44
C ALA A 42 10.55 5.06 -3.92
N ARG A 43 11.05 4.23 -3.01
CA ARG A 43 11.35 2.83 -3.30
C ARG A 43 10.10 1.97 -3.12
N LYS A 44 10.15 0.73 -3.58
CA LYS A 44 9.13 -0.27 -3.27
C LYS A 44 9.49 -0.98 -1.96
N GLY A 45 9.03 -0.43 -0.84
CA GLY A 45 9.23 -0.99 0.50
C GLY A 45 7.97 -1.03 1.34
N ALA A 46 8.11 -1.58 2.55
CA ALA A 46 7.04 -1.68 3.53
C ALA A 46 6.65 -0.33 4.13
N ASP A 47 7.62 0.57 4.28
CA ASP A 47 7.42 1.89 4.88
C ASP A 47 6.62 2.80 3.94
N GLU A 48 6.83 2.68 2.63
CA GLU A 48 6.07 3.39 1.62
C GLU A 48 4.63 2.91 1.57
N VAL A 49 4.41 1.59 1.66
CA VAL A 49 3.06 1.00 1.72
C VAL A 49 2.31 1.48 2.97
N THR A 50 2.94 1.43 4.14
CA THR A 50 2.32 1.93 5.38
C THR A 50 2.05 3.43 5.34
N SER A 51 2.94 4.22 4.74
CA SER A 51 2.74 5.67 4.57
C SER A 51 1.55 6.00 3.66
N MET A 52 1.41 5.31 2.52
CA MET A 52 0.25 5.46 1.64
C MET A 52 -1.05 5.04 2.32
N LEU A 53 -1.02 3.99 3.13
CA LEU A 53 -2.18 3.57 3.94
C LEU A 53 -2.50 4.56 5.06
N ALA A 54 -1.49 5.14 5.71
CA ALA A 54 -1.70 6.18 6.72
C ALA A 54 -2.37 7.41 6.11
N HIS A 55 -1.88 7.85 4.95
CA HIS A 55 -2.52 8.91 4.17
C HIS A 55 -3.97 8.53 3.81
N TYR A 56 -4.19 7.28 3.42
CA TYR A 56 -5.54 6.81 3.09
C TYR A 56 -6.49 6.85 4.29
N PHE A 57 -6.06 6.34 5.44
CA PHE A 57 -6.86 6.33 6.67
C PHE A 57 -7.16 7.72 7.21
N ALA A 58 -6.22 8.67 7.06
CA ALA A 58 -6.42 10.03 7.54
C ALA A 58 -7.38 10.85 6.65
N ASN A 59 -7.34 10.64 5.33
CA ASN A 59 -8.07 11.51 4.39
C ASN A 59 -9.39 10.93 3.88
N PHE A 60 -9.48 9.60 3.74
CA PHE A 60 -10.62 8.95 3.09
C PHE A 60 -11.45 8.09 4.04
N VAL A 61 -10.93 7.70 5.20
CA VAL A 61 -11.68 6.92 6.19
C VAL A 61 -12.27 7.87 7.24
N PRO A 62 -13.60 7.99 7.34
CA PRO A 62 -14.23 8.88 8.30
C PRO A 62 -14.00 8.41 9.75
N ASP A 63 -13.94 9.36 10.68
CA ASP A 63 -13.67 9.10 12.11
C ASP A 63 -14.76 8.30 12.84
N SER A 64 -15.93 8.18 12.22
CA SER A 64 -17.02 7.31 12.65
C SER A 64 -16.70 5.82 12.47
N VAL A 65 -15.80 5.47 11.54
CA VAL A 65 -15.40 4.08 11.29
C VAL A 65 -14.34 3.68 12.31
N ARG A 66 -14.73 2.79 13.22
CA ARG A 66 -13.87 2.25 14.29
C ARG A 66 -13.40 0.81 14.04
N THR A 67 -14.08 0.08 13.17
CA THR A 67 -13.74 -1.31 12.84
C THR A 67 -13.25 -1.41 11.41
N LEU A 68 -12.02 -1.88 11.23
CA LEU A 68 -11.39 -2.04 9.93
C LEU A 68 -11.26 -3.52 9.58
N LYS A 69 -11.69 -3.89 8.37
CA LYS A 69 -11.47 -5.23 7.79
C LYS A 69 -10.56 -5.08 6.58
N LEU A 70 -9.35 -5.62 6.67
CA LEU A 70 -8.36 -5.58 5.61
C LEU A 70 -8.31 -6.95 4.93
N PHE A 71 -8.50 -6.96 3.62
CA PHE A 71 -8.30 -8.14 2.79
C PHE A 71 -6.96 -7.97 2.08
N CYS A 72 -6.04 -8.87 2.34
CA CYS A 72 -4.70 -8.83 1.76
C CYS A 72 -4.36 -10.21 1.22
N ASP A 73 -3.80 -10.27 0.01
CA ASP A 73 -3.14 -11.50 -0.43
C ASP A 73 -1.90 -11.69 0.44
N SER A 74 -1.76 -12.88 1.03
CA SER A 74 -0.57 -13.26 1.78
C SER A 74 0.47 -13.79 0.80
N CYS A 75 1.01 -12.93 -0.06
CA CYS A 75 2.00 -13.33 -1.06
C CYS A 75 3.11 -14.14 -0.37
N CYS A 76 3.14 -15.45 -0.64
CA CYS A 76 3.87 -16.43 0.18
C CYS A 76 5.38 -16.15 0.30
N GLY A 77 5.96 -15.37 -0.63
CA GLY A 77 7.37 -14.96 -0.62
C GLY A 77 7.70 -13.72 0.23
N GLN A 78 6.71 -13.03 0.80
CA GLN A 78 6.90 -11.76 1.54
C GLN A 78 7.05 -11.94 3.06
N ASN A 79 7.05 -13.17 3.58
CA ASN A 79 7.31 -13.51 4.99
C ASN A 79 6.60 -12.56 5.98
N ILE A 80 5.28 -12.39 5.82
CA ILE A 80 4.38 -11.50 6.59
C ILE A 80 5.05 -10.17 6.95
N ASN A 81 4.75 -9.12 6.20
CA ASN A 81 5.33 -7.80 6.42
C ASN A 81 5.09 -7.30 7.87
N TYR A 82 6.08 -7.47 8.74
CA TYR A 82 5.99 -7.12 10.17
C TYR A 82 5.78 -5.63 10.39
N THR A 83 6.32 -4.79 9.50
CA THR A 83 6.12 -3.33 9.54
C THR A 83 4.64 -3.00 9.40
N MET A 84 3.93 -3.66 8.48
CA MET A 84 2.48 -3.50 8.32
C MET A 84 1.71 -3.89 9.58
N ILE A 85 2.06 -5.02 10.22
CA ILE A 85 1.38 -5.46 11.44
C ILE A 85 1.64 -4.49 12.61
N ARG A 86 2.88 -4.04 12.78
CA ARG A 86 3.25 -3.04 13.80
C ARG A 86 2.55 -1.70 13.56
N PHE A 87 2.44 -1.29 12.30
CA PHE A 87 1.70 -0.10 11.89
C PHE A 87 0.22 -0.19 12.29
N LEU A 88 -0.46 -1.30 11.98
CA LEU A 88 -1.85 -1.50 12.39
C LEU A 88 -2.01 -1.54 13.92
N TYR A 89 -1.07 -2.18 14.62
CA TYR A 89 -1.03 -2.19 16.08
C TYR A 89 -0.93 -0.77 16.67
N TYR A 90 -0.07 0.07 16.11
CA TYR A 90 0.08 1.47 16.52
C TYR A 90 -1.22 2.28 16.33
N PHE A 91 -1.94 2.06 15.23
CA PHE A 91 -3.21 2.75 14.97
C PHE A 91 -4.33 2.35 15.95
N VAL A 92 -4.30 1.12 16.45
CA VAL A 92 -5.25 0.64 17.46
C VAL A 92 -4.85 1.11 18.85
N HIS A 93 -3.63 0.78 19.30
CA HIS A 93 -3.27 0.92 20.71
C HIS A 93 -2.65 2.27 21.09
N CYS A 94 -1.97 2.95 20.17
CA CYS A 94 -1.31 4.21 20.47
C CYS A 94 -2.13 5.41 19.99
N LEU A 95 -2.69 5.33 18.78
CA LEU A 95 -3.52 6.42 18.23
C LEU A 95 -5.00 6.32 18.62
N ASN A 96 -5.47 5.17 19.11
CA ASN A 96 -6.89 4.93 19.42
C ASN A 96 -7.83 5.32 18.25
N ARG A 97 -7.35 5.16 17.01
CA ARG A 97 -8.10 5.51 15.80
C ARG A 97 -9.12 4.45 15.45
N PHE A 98 -8.79 3.19 15.71
CA PHE A 98 -9.63 2.01 15.47
C PHE A 98 -9.71 1.16 16.73
N ASP A 99 -10.89 0.59 17.00
CA ASP A 99 -11.11 -0.29 18.15
C ASP A 99 -10.74 -1.74 17.79
N LEU A 100 -10.96 -2.12 16.52
CA LEU A 100 -10.68 -3.46 16.02
C LEU A 100 -10.18 -3.39 14.57
N VAL A 101 -9.01 -3.98 14.32
CA VAL A 101 -8.50 -4.22 12.97
C VAL A 101 -8.42 -5.72 12.73
N LYS A 102 -9.19 -6.22 11.77
CA LYS A 102 -9.15 -7.62 11.34
C LYS A 102 -8.47 -7.73 9.98
N VAL A 103 -7.34 -8.41 9.93
CA VAL A 103 -6.65 -8.74 8.68
C VAL A 103 -7.08 -10.14 8.25
N ILE A 104 -7.54 -10.27 7.01
CA ILE A 104 -8.03 -11.50 6.40
C ILE A 104 -7.12 -11.83 5.23
N PHE A 105 -6.54 -13.03 5.29
CA PHE A 105 -5.73 -13.60 4.24
C PHE A 105 -6.53 -14.74 3.59
N PRO A 106 -6.71 -14.74 2.25
CA PRO A 106 -7.32 -15.85 1.52
C PRO A 106 -6.38 -17.06 1.40
#